data_AF-A0A3P4AUK1-F1
#
_entry.id   AF-A0A3P4AUK1-F1
#
_cell.length_a   1.000
_cell.length_b   1.000
_cell.length_c   1.000
_cell.angle_alpha   90.00
_cell.angle_beta   90.00
_cell.angle_gamma   90.00
#
_symmetry.space_group_name_H-M   'P 1'
#
loop_
_entity.id
_entity.type
_entity.pdbx_description
1 polymer ?
#
loop_
_entity_poly.entity_id
_entity_poly.type
_entity_poly.pdbx_seq_one_letter_code
_entity_poly.pdbx_strand_id
1 'polypeptide(L)'
;MLTKEVLVLRSTEEGEREGYTPFYLFWALSLRAVRESWRRVTLMQTNREDVGDYWKEVRIPKPKSPSWAEEVSRPVREYLEGLVQAQRGLLGLRAQEEEGFTFVPFLRPPSVGDKESENNPGGNTST
;
A
#
# COMPACT_ATOMS: atom_id res chain seq x y z
N MET A 1 -1.13 22.02 -12.57
CA MET A 1 -1.78 21.02 -11.68
C MET A 1 -1.45 19.64 -12.22
N LEU A 2 -0.91 18.74 -11.39
CA LEU A 2 -0.67 17.36 -11.75
C LEU A 2 -1.75 16.52 -11.06
N THR A 3 -2.72 16.00 -11.81
CA THR A 3 -3.73 15.09 -11.26
C THR A 3 -3.10 13.71 -11.13
N LYS A 4 -3.10 13.13 -9.93
CA LYS A 4 -2.61 11.77 -9.70
C LYS A 4 -3.80 10.81 -9.68
N GLU A 5 -3.87 9.93 -10.67
CA GLU A 5 -4.87 8.86 -10.71
C GLU A 5 -4.35 7.64 -9.94
N VAL A 6 -5.24 7.00 -9.17
CA VAL A 6 -4.91 5.83 -8.35
C VAL A 6 -5.94 4.74 -8.61
N LEU A 7 -5.49 3.60 -9.14
CA LEU A 7 -6.29 2.39 -9.26
C LEU A 7 -6.02 1.48 -8.07
N VAL A 8 -7.08 1.05 -7.38
CA VAL A 8 -7.00 0.10 -6.26
C VAL A 8 -7.60 -1.23 -6.69
N LEU A 9 -6.76 -2.27 -6.73
CA LEU A 9 -7.18 -3.64 -7.04
C LEU A 9 -7.26 -4.44 -5.74
N ARG A 10 -8.37 -5.13 -5.53
CA ARG A 10 -8.59 -6.02 -4.38
C ARG A 10 -8.90 -7.42 -4.89
N SER A 11 -8.29 -8.43 -4.26
CA SER A 11 -8.67 -9.81 -4.55
C SER A 11 -9.97 -10.15 -3.83
N THR A 12 -10.76 -11.03 -4.46
CA THR A 12 -11.95 -11.64 -3.86
C THR A 12 -11.56 -12.96 -3.22
N GLU A 13 -12.37 -13.49 -2.31
CA GLU A 13 -12.11 -14.81 -1.71
C GLU A 13 -11.97 -15.92 -2.77
N GLU A 14 -12.80 -15.86 -3.82
CA GLU A 14 -12.72 -16.78 -4.95
C GLU A 14 -11.41 -16.60 -5.72
N GLY A 15 -11.01 -15.37 -5.98
CA GLY A 15 -9.74 -15.05 -6.63
C GLY A 15 -8.54 -15.57 -5.83
N GLU A 16 -8.55 -15.42 -4.51
CA GLU A 16 -7.50 -15.96 -3.64
C GLU A 16 -7.44 -17.49 -3.69
N ARG A 17 -8.58 -18.19 -3.71
CA ARG A 17 -8.63 -19.65 -3.89
C ARG A 17 -8.04 -20.09 -5.23
N GLU A 18 -8.15 -19.27 -6.26
CA GLU A 18 -7.53 -19.51 -7.58
C GLU A 18 -6.05 -19.09 -7.67
N GLY A 19 -5.50 -18.44 -6.63
CA GLY A 19 -4.12 -17.98 -6.58
C GLY A 19 -3.90 -16.52 -6.94
N TYR A 20 -4.95 -15.72 -7.11
CA TYR A 20 -4.86 -14.26 -7.28
C TYR A 20 -4.66 -13.54 -5.94
N THR A 21 -3.65 -13.91 -5.18
CA THR A 21 -3.34 -13.21 -3.91
C THR A 21 -2.83 -11.79 -4.18
N PRO A 22 -2.91 -10.86 -3.21
CA PRO A 22 -2.33 -9.52 -3.36
C PRO A 22 -0.84 -9.54 -3.74
N PHE A 23 -0.08 -10.50 -3.20
CA PHE A 23 1.33 -10.68 -3.53
C PHE A 23 1.54 -11.19 -4.97
N TYR A 24 0.72 -12.14 -5.42
CA TYR A 24 0.73 -12.58 -6.81
C TYR A 24 0.39 -11.43 -7.77
N LEU A 25 -0.65 -10.66 -7.47
CA LEU A 25 -1.04 -9.50 -8.28
C LEU A 25 0.08 -8.46 -8.33
N PHE A 26 0.76 -8.19 -7.20
CA PHE A 26 1.91 -7.29 -7.18
C PHE A 26 3.03 -7.77 -8.11
N TRP A 27 3.38 -9.05 -8.03
CA TRP A 27 4.35 -9.68 -8.92
C TRP A 27 3.92 -9.57 -10.39
N ALA A 28 2.68 -9.97 -10.68
CA ALA A 28 2.14 -10.04 -12.04
C ALA A 28 2.05 -8.65 -12.70
N LEU A 29 1.61 -7.63 -11.96
CA LEU A 29 1.57 -6.24 -12.42
C LEU A 29 2.97 -5.63 -12.58
N SER A 30 3.97 -6.21 -11.92
CA SER A 30 5.37 -5.79 -12.04
C SER A 30 6.07 -6.38 -13.26
N LEU A 31 5.47 -7.37 -13.94
CA LEU A 31 6.04 -7.94 -15.16
C LEU A 31 6.09 -6.91 -16.27
N ARG A 32 7.22 -6.85 -16.99
CA ARG A 32 7.43 -5.90 -18.10
C ARG A 32 6.31 -5.98 -19.15
N ALA A 33 5.89 -7.19 -19.53
CA ALA A 33 4.82 -7.38 -20.50
C ALA A 33 3.48 -6.76 -20.06
N VAL A 34 3.18 -6.82 -18.76
CA VAL A 34 1.98 -6.21 -18.18
C VAL A 34 2.15 -4.69 -18.08
N ARG A 35 3.32 -4.21 -17.65
CA ARG A 35 3.66 -2.77 -17.61
C ARG A 35 3.56 -2.09 -18.98
N GLU A 36 4.00 -2.74 -20.05
CA GLU A 36 3.85 -2.19 -21.40
C GLU A 36 2.38 -2.09 -21.83
N SER A 37 1.51 -2.97 -21.32
CA SER A 37 0.07 -2.85 -21.58
C SER A 37 -0.55 -1.62 -20.90
N TRP A 38 -0.04 -1.24 -19.72
CA TRP A 38 -0.47 -0.03 -19.03
C TRP A 38 -0.14 1.27 -19.76
N ARG A 39 0.89 1.31 -20.63
CA ARG A 39 1.23 2.52 -21.40
C ARG A 39 0.08 3.00 -22.30
N ARG A 40 -0.77 2.08 -22.76
CA ARG A 40 -1.99 2.40 -23.52
C ARG A 40 -3.10 2.98 -22.64
N VAL A 41 -3.09 2.64 -21.35
CA VAL A 41 -4.05 3.11 -20.33
C VAL A 41 -3.58 4.41 -19.65
N THR A 42 -2.31 4.79 -19.73
CA THR A 42 -1.82 6.02 -19.05
C THR A 42 -2.21 7.32 -19.78
N LEU A 43 -2.66 7.26 -21.03
CA LEU A 43 -3.10 8.44 -21.80
C LEU A 43 -4.55 8.87 -21.50
N MET A 44 -5.18 8.30 -20.48
CA MET A 44 -6.56 8.57 -20.12
C MET A 44 -6.65 9.94 -19.46
N GLN A 45 -7.10 10.95 -20.20
CA GLN A 45 -7.72 12.13 -19.61
C GLN A 45 -9.14 11.70 -19.22
N THR A 46 -9.45 11.68 -17.93
CA THR A 46 -10.74 11.25 -17.34
C THR A 46 -11.95 12.12 -17.71
N ASN A 47 -11.82 13.07 -18.64
CA ASN A 47 -12.91 13.92 -19.14
C ASN A 47 -13.76 13.28 -20.25
N ARG A 48 -13.53 12.01 -20.59
CA ARG A 48 -14.31 11.31 -21.63
C ARG A 48 -14.91 10.04 -21.04
N GLU A 49 -16.23 9.93 -21.09
CA GLU A 49 -17.00 8.92 -20.37
C GLU A 49 -16.75 7.48 -20.88
N ASP A 50 -16.26 7.33 -22.12
CA ASP A 50 -15.93 6.04 -22.75
C ASP A 50 -14.55 5.48 -22.34
N VAL A 51 -13.83 6.15 -21.44
CA VAL A 51 -12.40 5.94 -21.15
C VAL A 51 -12.19 5.11 -19.87
N GLY A 52 -13.26 4.85 -19.11
CA GLY A 52 -13.21 4.09 -17.86
C GLY A 52 -12.98 2.58 -18.00
N ASP A 53 -13.00 2.03 -19.21
CA ASP A 53 -12.92 0.58 -19.44
C ASP A 53 -11.56 0.07 -19.93
N TYR A 54 -10.63 0.96 -20.32
CA TYR A 54 -9.34 0.55 -20.88
C TYR A 54 -8.44 -0.19 -19.88
N TRP A 55 -8.66 -0.03 -18.57
CA TRP A 55 -7.96 -0.85 -17.57
C TRP A 55 -8.28 -2.36 -17.74
N LYS A 56 -9.44 -2.71 -18.32
CA LYS A 56 -9.83 -4.09 -18.64
C LYS A 56 -9.02 -4.69 -19.79
N GLU A 57 -8.32 -3.86 -20.59
CA GLU A 57 -7.44 -4.33 -21.66
C GLU A 57 -6.09 -4.87 -21.13
N VAL A 58 -5.76 -4.57 -19.87
CA VAL A 58 -4.51 -5.04 -19.27
C VAL A 58 -4.58 -6.54 -19.07
N ARG A 59 -3.73 -7.26 -19.79
CA ARG A 59 -3.63 -8.71 -19.69
C ARG A 59 -2.72 -9.09 -18.52
N ILE A 60 -3.28 -9.72 -17.50
CA ILE A 60 -2.56 -10.28 -16.35
C ILE A 60 -2.42 -11.79 -16.57
N PRO A 61 -1.26 -12.41 -16.31
CA PRO A 61 -1.11 -13.86 -16.42
C PRO A 61 -2.03 -14.58 -15.44
N LYS A 62 -2.77 -15.57 -15.95
CA LYS A 62 -3.58 -16.48 -15.13
C LYS A 62 -2.67 -17.40 -14.30
N PRO A 63 -2.89 -17.54 -12.98
CA PRO A 63 -2.22 -18.54 -12.16
C PRO A 63 -2.38 -19.95 -12.73
N LYS A 64 -1.29 -20.71 -12.80
CA LYS A 64 -1.35 -22.13 -13.19
C LYS A 64 -1.95 -23.01 -12.09
N SER A 65 -1.60 -22.70 -10.85
CA SER A 65 -2.14 -23.29 -9.62
C SER A 65 -1.91 -22.31 -8.46
N PRO A 66 -2.65 -22.43 -7.36
CA PRO A 66 -2.41 -21.61 -6.16
C PRO A 66 -1.00 -21.80 -5.59
N SER A 67 -0.48 -23.03 -5.60
CA SER A 67 0.89 -23.34 -5.15
C SER A 67 1.95 -22.65 -6.00
N TRP A 68 1.76 -22.63 -7.33
CA TRP A 68 2.67 -21.96 -8.25
C TRP A 68 2.62 -20.44 -8.07
N ALA A 69 1.43 -19.88 -7.84
CA ALA A 69 1.26 -18.46 -7.57
C ALA A 69 2.00 -18.02 -6.29
N GLU A 70 1.93 -18.83 -5.24
CA GLU A 70 2.69 -18.59 -4.00
C GLU A 70 4.19 -18.66 -4.24
N GLU A 71 4.67 -19.65 -5.00
CA GLU A 71 6.10 -19.80 -5.29
C GLU A 71 6.69 -18.58 -6.01
N VAL A 72 6.03 -18.10 -7.06
CA VAL A 72 6.53 -16.95 -7.84
C VAL A 72 6.42 -15.62 -7.09
N SER A 73 5.46 -15.51 -6.18
CA SER A 73 5.22 -14.29 -5.41
C SER A 73 5.90 -14.28 -4.04
N ARG A 74 6.43 -15.41 -3.57
CA ARG A 74 7.13 -15.54 -2.28
C ARG A 74 8.21 -14.47 -2.05
N PRO A 75 9.12 -14.16 -2.99
CA PRO A 75 10.14 -13.13 -2.74
C PRO A 75 9.55 -11.73 -2.52
N VAL A 76 8.43 -11.42 -3.19
CA VAL A 76 7.71 -10.15 -2.99
C VAL A 76 7.11 -10.11 -1.60
N ARG A 77 6.49 -11.21 -1.18
CA ARG A 77 5.91 -11.35 0.16
C ARG A 77 6.97 -11.20 1.23
N GLU A 78 8.06 -11.95 1.15
CA GLU A 78 9.17 -11.89 2.11
C GLU A 78 9.78 -10.49 2.20
N TYR A 79 9.95 -9.81 1.06
CA TYR A 79 10.43 -8.43 1.02
C TYR A 79 9.50 -7.45 1.75
N LEU A 80 8.20 -7.47 1.43
CA LEU A 80 7.22 -6.55 2.03
C LEU A 80 7.01 -6.82 3.52
N GLU A 81 6.91 -8.09 3.91
CA GLU A 81 6.80 -8.47 5.32
C GLU A 81 8.08 -8.11 6.09
N GLY A 82 9.26 -8.37 5.51
CA GLY A 82 10.54 -7.97 6.09
C GLY A 82 10.66 -6.46 6.29
N LEU A 83 10.21 -5.67 5.32
CA LEU A 83 10.15 -4.21 5.44
C LEU A 83 9.27 -3.76 6.60
N VAL A 84 8.08 -4.37 6.76
CA VAL A 84 7.17 -4.08 7.87
C VAL A 84 7.80 -4.45 9.22
N GLN A 85 8.49 -5.59 9.29
CA GLN A 85 9.18 -5.99 10.53
C GLN A 85 10.33 -5.05 10.88
N ALA A 86 11.15 -4.66 9.90
CA ALA A 86 12.21 -3.68 10.10
C ALA A 86 11.65 -2.33 10.56
N GLN A 87 10.55 -1.86 9.95
CA GLN A 87 9.87 -0.63 10.35
C GLN A 87 9.33 -0.73 11.79
N ARG A 88 8.73 -1.87 12.17
CA ARG A 88 8.28 -2.09 13.55
C ARG A 88 9.43 -2.09 14.55
N GLY A 89 10.55 -2.74 14.21
CA GLY A 89 11.76 -2.70 15.03
C GLY A 89 12.24 -1.27 15.25
N LEU A 90 12.29 -0.47 14.18
CA LEU A 90 12.67 0.95 14.23
C LEU A 90 11.74 1.77 15.13
N LEU A 91 10.42 1.54 15.06
CA LEU A 91 9.44 2.23 15.91
C LEU A 91 9.49 1.75 17.37
N GLY A 92 9.94 0.52 17.61
CA GLY A 92 10.18 -0.03 18.95
C GLY A 92 11.40 0.58 19.66
N LEU A 93 12.31 1.26 18.93
CA LEU A 93 13.51 1.90 19.50
C LEU A 93 13.25 3.14 20.37
N ARG A 94 12.02 3.34 20.85
CA ARG A 94 11.69 4.42 21.79
C ARG A 94 12.21 4.17 23.22
N ALA A 95 12.76 3.00 23.50
CA ALA A 95 13.09 2.57 24.87
C ALA A 95 14.57 2.76 25.26
N GLN A 96 15.31 3.68 24.62
CA GLN A 96 16.60 4.17 25.14
C GLN A 96 16.49 5.61 25.68
N GLU A 97 15.30 5.97 26.17
CA GLU A 97 15.09 7.22 26.92
C GLU A 97 15.82 7.22 28.28
N GLU A 98 16.28 6.06 28.78
CA GLU A 98 17.04 5.96 30.04
C GLU A 98 18.42 6.64 29.99
N GLU A 99 18.98 6.91 28.81
CA GLU A 99 20.30 7.56 28.66
C GLU A 99 20.24 8.98 28.06
N GLY A 100 19.04 9.55 27.88
CA GLY A 100 18.88 10.92 27.36
C GLY A 100 19.14 11.09 25.85
N PHE A 101 19.33 10.00 25.10
CA PHE A 101 19.44 10.03 23.64
C PHE A 101 18.09 9.69 22.98
N THR A 102 17.42 10.70 22.42
CA THR A 102 16.17 10.49 21.67
C THR A 102 16.46 9.98 20.26
N PHE A 103 15.98 8.79 19.94
CA PHE A 103 16.00 8.28 18.57
C PHE A 103 14.92 8.96 17.72
N VAL A 104 15.34 9.73 16.70
CA VAL A 104 14.43 10.37 15.73
C VAL A 104 14.42 9.56 14.45
N PRO A 105 13.37 8.76 14.16
CA PRO A 105 13.30 8.02 12.91
C PRO A 105 13.16 8.98 11.73
N PHE A 106 13.96 8.77 10.69
CA PHE A 106 13.84 9.50 9.41
C PHE A 106 12.48 9.28 8.74
N LEU A 107 11.90 8.09 8.92
CA LEU A 107 10.55 7.76 8.50
C LEU A 107 9.58 8.03 9.66
N ARG A 108 9.02 9.24 9.70
CA ARG A 108 7.87 9.50 10.57
C ARG A 108 6.71 8.63 10.08
N PRO A 109 6.18 7.69 10.89
CA PRO A 109 4.96 6.98 10.50
C PRO A 109 3.86 8.03 10.29
N PRO A 110 2.94 7.83 9.33
CA PRO A 110 1.78 8.72 9.20
C PRO A 110 1.12 8.78 10.58
N SER A 111 1.04 9.98 11.15
CA SER A 111 0.50 10.19 12.49
C SER A 111 -0.93 9.64 12.50
N VAL A 112 -1.13 8.56 13.25
CA VAL A 112 -2.48 8.17 13.69
C VAL A 112 -2.84 9.23 14.71
N GLY A 113 -3.49 10.29 14.23
CA GLY A 113 -4.09 11.38 14.98
C GLY A 113 -3.30 11.77 16.23
N ASP A 114 -2.47 12.80 16.10
CA ASP A 114 -2.14 13.63 17.25
C ASP A 114 -3.48 14.01 17.89
N LYS A 115 -3.86 13.32 18.97
CA LYS A 115 -4.94 13.78 19.81
C LYS A 115 -4.43 15.10 20.35
N GLU A 116 -4.88 16.18 19.72
CA GLU A 116 -4.86 17.50 20.32
C GLU A 116 -5.31 17.30 21.76
N SER A 117 -4.37 17.47 22.67
CA SER A 117 -4.67 17.67 24.07
C SER A 117 -5.52 18.92 24.12
N GLU A 118 -6.84 18.75 24.15
CA GLU A 118 -7.76 19.74 24.69
C GLU A 118 -7.34 19.99 26.14
N ASN A 119 -6.34 20.86 26.32
CA ASN A 119 -6.13 21.57 27.56
C ASN A 119 -7.32 22.53 27.68
N ASN A 120 -8.38 22.02 28.29
CA ASN A 120 -9.54 22.78 28.70
C ASN A 120 -9.20 23.42 30.06
N PRO A 121 -8.97 24.74 30.17
CA PRO A 121 -8.94 25.37 31.48
C PRO A 121 -10.39 25.60 31.89
N GLY A 122 -10.91 24.73 32.75
CA GLY A 122 -12.10 25.03 33.53
C GLY A 122 -11.84 26.28 34.39
N GLY A 123 -12.77 27.22 34.36
CA GLY A 123 -12.64 28.48 35.10
C GLY A 123 -13.94 29.28 35.09
N ASN A 124 -14.91 28.81 35.87
CA ASN A 124 -16.18 29.46 36.16
C ASN A 124 -15.96 30.89 36.70
N THR A 125 -16.77 31.86 36.26
CA THR A 125 -17.35 32.88 37.15
C THR A 125 -18.65 33.41 36.56
N SER A 126 -19.71 33.25 37.36
CA SER A 126 -21.01 33.91 37.28
C SER A 126 -20.88 35.42 37.23
N THR A 127 -21.74 36.10 36.47
CA THR A 127 -22.70 37.15 36.91
C THR A 127 -23.61 37.49 35.72
#